data_AF-A0A3P6AZN1-F1
#
_entry.id   AF-A0A3P6AZN1-F1
#
_cell.length_a   1.000
_cell.length_b   1.000
_cell.length_c   1.000
_cell.angle_alpha   90.00
_cell.angle_beta   90.00
_cell.angle_gamma   90.00
#
_symmetry.space_group_name_H-M   'P 1'
#
loop_
_entity.id
_entity.type
_entity.pdbx_description
1 polymer ?
#
loop_
_entity_poly.entity_id
_entity_poly.type
_entity_poly.pdbx_seq_one_letter_code
_entity_poly.pdbx_strand_id
1 'polypeptide(L)'
;MYGRKGYQLVKDFASGEKGQLKPFNSKLFDETIEESRQNQRLIQSLMRKMEQEGLDVQNNRNADYYGALVHHLSLIRNKRCLMAYVHNRADIVRDLGWRVGLELPPEIQEKLTTLEKEYFKNHSAAIKSYMGKAGIDLNVDMVPPKDPYIKVRVVGDIDDGIVMSDKTTNFARHSMHFLKRTDAEPYIARGQMEELTG
;
A
#
# COMPACT_ATOMS: atom_id res chain seq x y z
N MET A 1 -20.29 -17.28 -13.53
CA MET A 1 -20.79 -16.19 -12.67
C MET A 1 -19.89 -14.99 -12.88
N TYR A 2 -20.45 -13.86 -13.30
CA TYR A 2 -19.70 -12.63 -13.56
C TYR A 2 -19.16 -12.00 -12.27
N GLY A 3 -17.97 -11.40 -12.33
CA GLY A 3 -17.36 -10.65 -11.23
C GLY A 3 -16.76 -11.51 -10.10
N ARG A 4 -16.54 -12.81 -10.35
CA ARG A 4 -15.93 -13.73 -9.37
C ARG A 4 -14.45 -13.42 -9.15
N LYS A 5 -13.74 -13.00 -10.20
CA LYS A 5 -12.30 -12.70 -10.14
C LYS A 5 -12.00 -11.47 -9.28
N GLY A 6 -12.79 -10.40 -9.46
CA GLY A 6 -12.70 -9.20 -8.62
C GLY A 6 -12.99 -9.50 -7.14
N TYR A 7 -13.96 -10.37 -6.86
CA TYR A 7 -14.21 -10.82 -5.48
C TYR A 7 -13.02 -11.62 -4.91
N GLN A 8 -12.46 -12.56 -5.69
CA GLN A 8 -11.31 -13.36 -5.26
C GLN A 8 -10.11 -12.46 -4.93
N LEU A 9 -9.86 -11.43 -5.74
CA LEU A 9 -8.78 -10.46 -5.52
C LEU A 9 -8.90 -9.77 -4.15
N VAL A 10 -10.09 -9.27 -3.83
CA VAL A 10 -10.35 -8.62 -2.55
C VAL A 10 -10.31 -9.62 -1.39
N LYS A 11 -10.82 -10.85 -1.59
CA LYS A 11 -10.79 -11.90 -0.57
C LYS A 11 -9.36 -12.35 -0.24
N ASP A 12 -8.52 -12.53 -1.24
CA ASP A 12 -7.11 -12.92 -1.08
C ASP A 12 -6.30 -11.84 -0.36
N PHE A 13 -6.65 -10.57 -0.61
CA PHE A 13 -6.10 -9.45 0.12
C PHE A 13 -6.58 -9.45 1.58
N ALA A 14 -7.88 -9.59 1.81
CA ALA A 14 -8.49 -9.57 3.14
C ALA A 14 -8.09 -10.76 4.03
N SER A 15 -7.66 -11.88 3.44
CA SER A 15 -7.11 -13.02 4.19
C SER A 15 -5.70 -12.80 4.71
N GLY A 16 -5.08 -11.65 4.43
CA GLY A 16 -3.78 -11.28 4.97
C GLY A 16 -3.84 -10.86 6.44
N GLU A 17 -2.74 -11.04 7.14
CA GLU A 17 -2.56 -10.42 8.45
C GLU A 17 -2.59 -8.90 8.31
N LYS A 18 -3.28 -8.24 9.25
CA LYS A 18 -3.41 -6.77 9.24
C LYS A 18 -2.02 -6.13 9.38
N GLY A 19 -1.68 -5.23 8.45
CA GLY A 19 -0.40 -4.52 8.43
C GLY A 19 0.70 -5.22 7.63
N GLN A 20 0.50 -6.48 7.19
CA GLN A 20 1.49 -7.15 6.34
C GLN A 20 1.22 -6.85 4.85
N LEU A 21 2.22 -6.29 4.18
CA LEU A 21 2.16 -6.10 2.74
C LEU A 21 2.37 -7.43 2.02
N LYS A 22 1.32 -7.94 1.38
CA LYS A 22 1.41 -9.05 0.41
C LYS A 22 1.95 -8.54 -0.94
N PRO A 23 2.63 -9.37 -1.74
CA PRO A 23 2.98 -9.04 -3.11
C PRO A 23 1.75 -8.65 -3.94
N PHE A 24 1.93 -7.74 -4.91
CA PHE A 24 0.85 -7.35 -5.80
C PHE A 24 0.42 -8.54 -6.69
N ASN A 25 -0.86 -8.92 -6.65
CA ASN A 25 -1.39 -9.98 -7.51
C ASN A 25 -1.70 -9.46 -8.93
N SER A 26 -0.66 -9.25 -9.74
CA SER A 26 -0.79 -8.71 -11.11
C SER A 26 -1.67 -9.62 -11.98
N LYS A 27 -1.49 -10.94 -11.87
CA LYS A 27 -2.24 -11.90 -12.66
C LYS A 27 -3.76 -11.75 -12.47
N LEU A 28 -4.23 -11.79 -11.23
CA LEU A 28 -5.67 -11.72 -10.96
C LEU A 28 -6.24 -10.31 -11.23
N PHE A 29 -5.43 -9.28 -11.04
CA PHE A 29 -5.76 -7.91 -11.39
C PHE A 29 -5.98 -7.75 -12.90
N ASP A 30 -5.03 -8.21 -13.71
CA ASP A 30 -5.10 -8.18 -15.18
C ASP A 30 -6.25 -9.03 -15.72
N GLU A 31 -6.48 -10.21 -15.14
CA GLU A 31 -7.61 -11.05 -15.49
C GLU A 31 -8.97 -10.39 -15.21
N THR A 32 -9.07 -9.60 -14.14
CA THR A 32 -10.29 -8.83 -13.80
C THR A 32 -10.48 -7.64 -14.73
N ILE A 33 -9.38 -7.01 -15.17
CA ILE A 33 -9.42 -5.97 -16.21
C ILE A 33 -9.88 -6.55 -17.54
N GLU A 34 -9.38 -7.72 -17.94
CA GLU A 34 -9.79 -8.33 -19.20
C GLU A 34 -11.26 -8.78 -19.17
N GLU A 35 -11.74 -9.31 -18.04
CA GLU A 35 -13.18 -9.57 -17.84
C GLU A 35 -14.01 -8.27 -17.99
N SER A 36 -13.49 -7.16 -17.47
CA SER A 36 -14.14 -5.85 -17.58
C SER A 36 -14.18 -5.34 -19.02
N ARG A 37 -13.09 -5.53 -19.79
CA ARG A 37 -13.05 -5.20 -21.23
C ARG A 37 -13.99 -6.08 -22.05
N GLN A 38 -14.08 -7.37 -21.73
CA GLN A 38 -15.02 -8.29 -22.38
C GLN A 38 -16.46 -7.87 -22.11
N ASN A 39 -16.82 -7.56 -20.87
CA ASN A 39 -18.15 -7.04 -20.52
C ASN A 39 -18.45 -5.74 -21.28
N GLN A 40 -17.49 -4.82 -21.39
CA GLN A 40 -17.67 -3.58 -22.16
C GLN A 40 -17.96 -3.84 -23.64
N ARG A 41 -17.23 -4.77 -24.27
CA ARG A 41 -17.47 -5.14 -25.69
C ARG A 41 -18.85 -5.77 -25.87
N LEU A 42 -19.30 -6.60 -24.94
CA LEU A 42 -20.62 -7.23 -24.98
C LEU A 42 -21.75 -6.21 -24.78
N ILE A 43 -21.58 -5.24 -23.88
CA ILE A 43 -22.53 -4.12 -23.73
C ILE A 43 -22.65 -3.36 -25.05
N GLN A 44 -21.53 -3.01 -25.68
CA GLN A 44 -21.53 -2.29 -26.96
C GLN A 44 -22.19 -3.08 -28.09
N SER A 45 -21.97 -4.40 -28.16
CA SER A 45 -22.59 -5.22 -29.20
C SER A 45 -24.10 -5.36 -29.00
N LEU A 46 -24.56 -5.53 -27.76
CA LEU A 46 -25.98 -5.60 -27.43
C LEU A 46 -26.69 -4.25 -27.68
N MET A 47 -26.05 -3.13 -27.32
CA MET A 47 -26.60 -1.80 -27.60
C MET A 47 -26.78 -1.55 -29.10
N ARG A 48 -25.79 -1.93 -29.92
CA ARG A 48 -25.89 -1.79 -31.39
C ARG A 48 -27.01 -2.65 -31.98
N LYS A 49 -27.23 -3.86 -31.48
CA LYS A 49 -28.34 -4.72 -31.93
C LYS A 49 -29.69 -4.10 -31.60
N MET A 50 -29.87 -3.60 -30.37
CA MET A 50 -31.11 -2.92 -29.98
C MET A 50 -31.41 -1.69 -30.83
N GLU A 51 -30.37 -0.92 -31.18
CA GLU A 51 -30.49 0.25 -32.06
C GLU A 51 -30.90 -0.15 -33.50
N GLN A 52 -30.33 -1.23 -34.04
CA GLN A 52 -30.68 -1.76 -35.37
C GLN A 52 -32.13 -2.26 -35.45
N GLU A 53 -32.65 -2.82 -34.35
CA GLU A 53 -34.03 -3.31 -34.27
C GLU A 53 -35.05 -2.17 -34.00
N GLY A 54 -34.60 -0.91 -33.88
CA GLY A 54 -35.47 0.24 -33.63
C GLY A 54 -36.14 0.21 -32.25
N LEU A 55 -35.57 -0.53 -31.30
CA LEU A 55 -36.11 -0.68 -29.95
C LEU A 55 -35.69 0.51 -29.09
N ASP A 56 -36.67 1.26 -28.60
CA ASP A 56 -36.41 2.32 -27.62
C ASP A 56 -35.98 1.73 -26.26
N VAL A 57 -34.79 2.13 -25.80
CA VAL A 57 -34.13 1.66 -24.57
C VAL A 57 -34.98 1.95 -23.32
N GLN A 58 -35.86 2.96 -23.38
CA GLN A 58 -36.72 3.36 -22.25
C GLN A 58 -37.98 2.50 -22.14
N ASN A 59 -38.53 2.05 -23.28
CA ASN A 59 -39.83 1.38 -23.32
C ASN A 59 -39.75 -0.14 -23.54
N ASN A 60 -38.64 -0.66 -24.09
CA ASN A 60 -38.51 -2.08 -24.41
C ASN A 60 -37.57 -2.83 -23.47
N ARG A 61 -38.17 -3.53 -22.49
CA ARG A 61 -37.49 -4.45 -21.56
C ARG A 61 -37.22 -5.80 -22.22
N ASN A 62 -36.48 -5.78 -23.33
CA ASN A 62 -36.16 -6.99 -24.10
C ASN A 62 -35.04 -7.81 -23.44
N ALA A 63 -34.86 -9.05 -23.89
CA ALA A 63 -33.82 -9.93 -23.38
C ALA A 63 -32.41 -9.31 -23.49
N ASP A 64 -32.13 -8.60 -24.60
CA ASP A 64 -30.86 -7.92 -24.82
C ASP A 64 -30.63 -6.74 -23.86
N TYR A 65 -31.69 -6.01 -23.49
CA TYR A 65 -31.62 -4.95 -22.49
C TYR A 65 -31.17 -5.51 -21.13
N TYR A 66 -31.80 -6.59 -20.67
CA TYR A 66 -31.41 -7.24 -19.42
C TYR A 66 -30.03 -7.87 -19.50
N GLY A 67 -29.64 -8.43 -20.66
CA GLY A 67 -28.28 -8.90 -20.90
C GLY A 67 -27.24 -7.78 -20.74
N ALA A 68 -27.47 -6.63 -21.37
CA ALA A 68 -26.60 -5.46 -21.26
C ALA A 68 -26.55 -4.93 -19.81
N LEU A 69 -27.69 -4.91 -19.11
CA LEU A 69 -27.76 -4.50 -17.71
C LEU A 69 -26.93 -5.41 -16.79
N VAL A 70 -27.01 -6.74 -16.98
CA VAL A 70 -26.21 -7.70 -16.20
C VAL A 70 -24.71 -7.47 -16.42
N HIS A 71 -24.28 -7.27 -17.67
CA HIS A 71 -22.88 -6.95 -17.97
C HIS A 71 -22.45 -5.61 -17.38
N HIS A 72 -23.32 -4.60 -17.40
CA HIS A 72 -23.05 -3.29 -16.82
C HIS A 72 -22.89 -3.35 -15.30
N LEU A 73 -23.78 -4.05 -14.61
CA LEU A 73 -23.69 -4.25 -13.15
C LEU A 73 -22.44 -5.05 -12.77
N SER A 74 -22.08 -6.07 -13.56
CA SER A 74 -20.82 -6.79 -13.42
C SER A 74 -19.60 -5.88 -13.56
N LEU A 75 -19.59 -5.01 -14.56
CA LEU A 75 -18.51 -4.05 -14.80
C LEU A 75 -18.34 -3.09 -13.61
N ILE A 76 -19.44 -2.54 -13.10
CA ILE A 76 -19.42 -1.67 -11.90
C ILE A 76 -18.87 -2.43 -10.69
N ARG A 77 -19.27 -3.68 -10.51
CA ARG A 77 -18.76 -4.52 -9.42
C ARG A 77 -17.25 -4.73 -9.53
N ASN A 78 -16.74 -5.09 -10.71
CA ASN A 78 -15.31 -5.26 -10.94
C ASN A 78 -14.54 -3.96 -10.71
N LYS A 79 -15.06 -2.81 -11.19
CA LYS A 79 -14.48 -1.49 -10.91
C LYS A 79 -14.34 -1.24 -9.41
N ARG A 80 -15.41 -1.49 -8.63
CA ARG A 80 -15.38 -1.32 -7.16
C ARG A 80 -14.34 -2.24 -6.50
N CYS A 81 -14.27 -3.51 -6.90
CA CYS A 81 -13.29 -4.46 -6.37
C CYS A 81 -11.85 -4.04 -6.67
N LEU A 82 -11.56 -3.62 -7.90
CA LEU A 82 -10.23 -3.14 -8.31
C LEU A 82 -9.83 -1.88 -7.55
N MET A 83 -10.75 -0.91 -7.43
CA MET A 83 -10.50 0.31 -6.67
C MET A 83 -10.26 0.03 -5.18
N ALA A 84 -11.07 -0.85 -4.57
CA ALA A 84 -10.89 -1.23 -3.17
C ALA A 84 -9.54 -1.91 -2.92
N TYR A 85 -9.11 -2.80 -3.83
CA TYR A 85 -7.81 -3.45 -3.74
C TYR A 85 -6.66 -2.43 -3.81
N VAL A 86 -6.67 -1.53 -4.79
CA VAL A 86 -5.63 -0.50 -4.94
C VAL A 86 -5.63 0.48 -3.78
N HIS A 87 -6.81 0.92 -3.32
CA HIS A 87 -6.94 1.85 -2.18
C HIS A 87 -6.36 1.25 -0.90
N ASN A 88 -6.77 0.03 -0.54
CA ASN A 88 -6.26 -0.61 0.68
C ASN A 88 -4.74 -0.85 0.63
N ARG A 89 -4.19 -1.15 -0.56
CA ARG A 89 -2.74 -1.23 -0.73
C ARG A 89 -2.07 0.12 -0.54
N ALA A 90 -2.62 1.18 -1.12
CA ALA A 90 -2.11 2.54 -0.92
C ALA A 90 -2.16 2.95 0.56
N ASP A 91 -3.20 2.56 1.30
CA ASP A 91 -3.30 2.79 2.74
C ASP A 91 -2.16 2.13 3.50
N ILE A 92 -1.85 0.86 3.21
CA ILE A 92 -0.71 0.14 3.81
C ILE A 92 0.62 0.83 3.43
N VAL A 93 0.79 1.23 2.17
CA VAL A 93 2.02 1.91 1.71
C VAL A 93 2.24 3.24 2.43
N ARG A 94 1.17 4.01 2.69
CA ARG A 94 1.27 5.23 3.51
C ARG A 94 1.62 4.91 4.95
N ASP A 95 0.96 3.93 5.56
CA ASP A 95 1.22 3.51 6.95
C ASP A 95 2.68 3.03 7.14
N LEU A 96 3.24 2.33 6.14
CA LEU A 96 4.65 1.94 6.13
C LEU A 96 5.59 3.16 6.18
N GLY A 97 5.23 4.24 5.48
CA GLY A 97 6.00 5.50 5.52
C GLY A 97 6.08 6.12 6.91
N TRP A 98 5.02 5.97 7.73
CA TRP A 98 4.98 6.47 9.10
C TRP A 98 5.62 5.53 10.12
N ARG A 99 5.63 4.21 9.88
CA ARG A 99 6.20 3.22 10.81
C ARG A 99 7.68 2.94 10.60
N VAL A 100 8.10 2.80 9.35
CA VAL A 100 9.48 2.42 8.97
C VAL A 100 10.29 3.67 8.61
N GLY A 101 9.60 4.71 8.14
CA GLY A 101 10.18 5.97 7.71
C GLY A 101 10.05 6.21 6.20
N LEU A 102 10.56 7.35 5.75
CA LEU A 102 10.43 7.81 4.36
C LEU A 102 11.32 7.04 3.36
N GLU A 103 12.12 6.10 3.85
CA GLU A 103 12.99 5.20 3.08
C GLU A 103 12.65 3.76 3.43
N LEU A 104 12.11 3.02 2.45
CA LEU A 104 11.66 1.64 2.66
C LEU A 104 12.81 0.65 2.47
N PRO A 105 12.94 -0.37 3.34
CA PRO A 105 13.84 -1.50 3.16
C PRO A 105 13.63 -2.23 1.82
N PRO A 106 14.69 -2.84 1.24
CA PRO A 106 14.61 -3.49 -0.06
C PRO A 106 13.57 -4.64 -0.10
N GLU A 107 13.39 -5.36 1.01
CA GLU A 107 12.45 -6.48 1.13
C GLU A 107 10.99 -6.04 0.95
N ILE A 108 10.67 -4.80 1.32
CA ILE A 108 9.35 -4.21 1.12
C ILE A 108 9.24 -3.68 -0.30
N GLN A 109 10.31 -3.07 -0.82
CA GLN A 109 10.34 -2.56 -2.19
C GLN A 109 10.14 -3.66 -3.25
N GLU A 110 10.60 -4.89 -3.00
CA GLU A 110 10.37 -6.02 -3.91
C GLU A 110 8.88 -6.40 -4.04
N LYS A 111 8.08 -6.16 -2.99
CA LYS A 111 6.65 -6.48 -2.98
C LYS A 111 5.77 -5.40 -3.63
N LEU A 112 6.35 -4.24 -3.92
CA LEU A 112 5.67 -3.08 -4.51
C LEU A 112 5.80 -3.08 -6.02
N THR A 113 4.71 -2.69 -6.69
CA THR A 113 4.75 -2.40 -8.13
C THR A 113 5.50 -1.09 -8.40
N THR A 114 6.04 -0.91 -9.61
CA THR A 114 6.69 0.33 -10.04
C THR A 114 5.85 1.58 -9.80
N LEU A 115 4.54 1.52 -10.09
CA LEU A 115 3.59 2.59 -9.83
C LEU A 115 3.41 2.89 -8.33
N GLU A 116 3.43 1.87 -7.49
CA GLU A 116 3.34 2.05 -6.03
C GLU A 116 4.62 2.69 -5.47
N LYS A 117 5.78 2.37 -6.04
CA LYS A 117 7.06 3.03 -5.70
C LYS A 117 7.05 4.51 -6.06
N GLU A 118 6.55 4.85 -7.25
CA GLU A 118 6.39 6.24 -7.68
C GLU A 118 5.41 6.99 -6.78
N TYR A 119 4.26 6.37 -6.45
CA TYR A 119 3.30 6.91 -5.50
C TYR A 119 3.94 7.19 -4.13
N PHE A 120 4.71 6.23 -3.60
CA PHE A 120 5.43 6.39 -2.33
C PHE A 120 6.44 7.54 -2.39
N LYS A 121 7.23 7.64 -3.47
CA LYS A 121 8.18 8.73 -3.67
C LYS A 121 7.51 10.10 -3.65
N ASN A 122 6.38 10.24 -4.35
CA ASN A 122 5.60 11.47 -4.39
C ASN A 122 4.99 11.80 -3.02
N HIS A 123 4.50 10.78 -2.30
CA HIS A 123 3.99 10.94 -0.94
C HIS A 123 5.08 11.39 0.04
N SER A 124 6.25 10.75 0.01
CA SER A 124 7.40 11.12 0.83
C SER A 124 7.89 12.54 0.53
N ALA A 125 7.90 12.96 -0.73
CA ALA A 125 8.24 14.33 -1.11
C ALA A 125 7.22 15.35 -0.56
N ALA A 126 5.92 15.04 -0.62
CA ALA A 126 4.87 15.89 -0.06
C ALA A 126 4.99 16.01 1.47
N ILE A 127 5.27 14.92 2.16
CA ILE A 127 5.51 14.92 3.61
C ILE A 127 6.73 15.77 3.95
N LYS A 128 7.86 15.58 3.25
CA LYS A 128 9.08 16.41 3.46
C LYS A 128 8.80 17.90 3.25
N SER A 129 8.03 18.26 2.24
CA SER A 129 7.63 19.65 2.00
C SER A 129 6.79 20.20 3.16
N TYR A 130 5.89 19.41 3.71
CA TYR A 130 5.07 19.80 4.86
C TYR A 130 5.90 19.94 6.14
N MET A 131 6.80 19.00 6.43
CA MET A 131 7.74 19.07 7.56
C MET A 131 8.61 20.35 7.48
N GLY A 132 9.10 20.68 6.28
CA GLY A 132 9.87 21.92 6.08
C GLY A 132 9.08 23.19 6.36
N LYS A 133 7.76 23.20 6.13
CA LYS A 133 6.88 24.33 6.46
C LYS A 133 6.51 24.38 7.94
N ALA A 134 6.30 23.22 8.55
CA ALA A 134 5.95 23.11 9.96
C ALA A 134 7.15 23.36 10.88
N GLY A 135 8.38 23.12 10.39
CA GLY A 135 9.61 23.20 11.19
C GLY A 135 9.71 22.08 12.23
N ILE A 136 8.93 21.01 12.07
CA ILE A 136 8.82 19.87 13.00
C ILE A 136 8.94 18.59 12.18
N ASP A 137 9.70 17.63 12.69
CA ASP A 137 9.71 16.27 12.17
C ASP A 137 8.51 15.50 12.72
N LEU A 138 7.67 14.98 11.83
CA LEU A 138 6.44 14.28 12.18
C LEU A 138 6.61 12.77 12.24
N ASN A 139 7.79 12.26 11.85
CA ASN A 139 8.08 10.83 11.81
C ASN A 139 8.72 10.31 13.10
N VAL A 140 8.98 11.18 14.07
CA VAL A 140 9.66 10.87 15.34
C VAL A 140 8.69 10.99 16.51
N ASP A 141 9.08 10.47 17.68
CA ASP A 141 8.38 10.68 18.96
C ASP A 141 6.92 10.14 19.03
N MET A 142 6.61 9.03 18.34
CA MET A 142 5.27 8.40 18.40
C MET A 142 4.88 7.88 19.81
N VAL A 143 5.86 7.64 20.67
CA VAL A 143 5.68 7.15 22.04
C VAL A 143 6.31 8.17 22.99
N PRO A 144 5.59 8.66 24.01
CA PRO A 144 6.14 9.66 24.92
C PRO A 144 7.39 9.11 25.61
N PRO A 145 8.50 9.89 25.64
CA PRO A 145 9.74 9.45 26.26
C PRO A 145 9.56 9.31 27.77
N LYS A 146 9.88 8.15 28.32
CA LYS A 146 9.92 7.92 29.78
C LYS A 146 11.24 8.42 30.37
N ASP A 147 12.34 8.04 29.73
CA ASP A 147 13.70 8.37 30.13
C ASP A 147 14.50 8.93 28.94
N PRO A 148 15.37 9.93 29.17
CA PRO A 148 16.16 10.57 28.11
C PRO A 148 17.24 9.65 27.51
N TYR A 149 17.68 8.64 28.27
CA TYR A 149 18.65 7.65 27.84
C TYR A 149 18.06 6.24 27.93
N ILE A 150 18.32 5.44 26.91
CA ILE A 150 17.85 4.06 26.82
C ILE A 150 19.02 3.11 26.57
N LYS A 151 18.90 1.89 27.12
CA LYS A 151 19.83 0.80 26.84
C LYS A 151 19.33 0.02 25.64
N VAL A 152 20.10 0.02 24.56
CA VAL A 152 19.75 -0.67 23.32
C VAL A 152 20.73 -1.80 23.01
N ARG A 153 20.23 -2.86 22.39
CA ARG A 153 21.01 -3.94 21.79
C ARG A 153 20.95 -3.81 20.28
N VAL A 154 22.10 -3.93 19.63
CA VAL A 154 22.19 -3.94 18.16
C VAL A 154 21.86 -5.33 17.64
N VAL A 155 20.87 -5.45 16.76
CA VAL A 155 20.40 -6.74 16.23
C VAL A 155 21.00 -7.03 14.85
N GLY A 156 21.09 -6.02 13.99
CA GLY A 156 21.66 -6.13 12.65
C GLY A 156 23.05 -5.51 12.54
N ASP A 157 23.83 -5.94 11.55
CA ASP A 157 25.06 -5.24 11.16
C ASP A 157 24.65 -3.89 10.56
N ILE A 158 24.94 -2.80 11.28
CA ILE A 158 24.72 -1.45 10.78
C ILE A 158 26.04 -1.00 10.18
N ASP A 159 26.06 -0.80 8.86
CA ASP A 159 27.26 -0.36 8.15
C ASP A 159 27.81 0.95 8.74
N ASP A 160 29.15 1.00 8.82
CA ASP A 160 29.95 2.08 9.39
C ASP A 160 29.46 3.47 8.97
N GLY A 161 28.98 4.26 9.92
CA GLY A 161 28.62 5.66 9.68
C GLY A 161 27.32 6.15 10.28
N ILE A 162 26.85 5.59 11.40
CA ILE A 162 25.77 6.24 12.15
C ILE A 162 26.32 7.58 12.69
N VAL A 163 25.84 8.68 12.12
CA VAL A 163 26.09 10.02 12.63
C VAL A 163 25.11 10.24 13.77
N MET A 164 25.53 9.85 14.98
CA MET A 164 24.92 10.40 16.19
C MET A 164 25.34 11.86 16.29
N SER A 165 24.51 12.67 16.95
CA SER A 165 24.70 14.12 17.15
C SER A 165 26.15 14.56 17.43
N ASP A 166 26.96 13.74 18.12
CA ASP A 166 28.30 14.13 18.57
C ASP A 166 29.45 13.17 18.15
N LYS A 167 29.19 11.93 17.69
CA LYS A 167 30.24 10.93 17.35
C LYS A 167 29.78 9.87 16.33
N THR A 168 30.64 9.53 15.38
CA THR A 168 30.55 8.28 14.60
C THR A 168 31.10 7.12 15.42
N THR A 169 30.23 6.21 15.85
CA THR A 169 30.62 4.98 16.55
C THR A 169 30.23 3.77 15.74
N ASN A 170 31.18 2.85 15.54
CA ASN A 170 30.90 1.56 14.91
C ASN A 170 30.17 0.66 15.90
N PHE A 171 29.01 0.15 15.48
CA PHE A 171 28.15 -0.71 16.29
C PHE A 171 28.37 -2.16 15.87
N ALA A 172 29.03 -2.94 16.72
CA ALA A 172 29.18 -4.37 16.49
C ALA A 172 27.85 -5.10 16.72
N ARG A 173 27.57 -6.15 15.95
CA ARG A 173 26.39 -6.98 16.15
C ARG A 173 26.31 -7.51 17.59
N HIS A 174 25.12 -7.45 18.17
CA HIS A 174 24.83 -7.85 19.55
C HIS A 174 25.54 -7.04 20.65
N SER A 175 26.19 -5.92 20.32
CA SER A 175 26.70 -5.01 21.34
C SER A 175 25.56 -4.28 22.07
N MET A 176 25.80 -3.91 23.32
CA MET A 176 24.88 -3.12 24.13
C MET A 176 25.42 -1.71 24.32
N HIS A 177 24.59 -0.71 24.07
CA HIS A 177 24.96 0.70 24.19
C HIS A 177 23.92 1.46 25.00
N PHE A 178 24.38 2.55 25.62
CA PHE A 178 23.52 3.48 26.34
C PHE A 178 23.50 4.79 25.54
N LEU A 179 22.37 5.07 24.91
CA LEU A 179 22.24 6.15 23.92
C LEU A 179 21.10 7.08 24.29
N LYS A 180 21.17 8.32 23.82
CA LYS A 180 20.03 9.24 23.88
C LYS A 180 18.90 8.64 23.04
N ARG A 181 17.67 8.73 23.54
CA ARG A 181 16.51 8.15 22.87
C ARG A 181 16.31 8.71 21.46
N THR A 182 16.47 10.01 21.27
CA THR A 182 16.36 10.71 19.97
C THR A 182 17.25 10.09 18.90
N ASP A 183 18.46 9.69 19.26
CA ASP A 183 19.39 9.13 18.29
C ASP A 183 19.11 7.64 18.01
N ALA A 184 18.50 6.92 18.95
CA ALA A 184 18.23 5.48 18.84
C ALA A 184 16.87 5.15 18.19
N GLU A 185 15.86 6.02 18.32
CA GLU A 185 14.50 5.79 17.82
C GLU A 185 14.41 5.45 16.33
N PRO A 186 15.10 6.16 15.40
CA PRO A 186 15.05 5.82 13.99
C PRO A 186 15.54 4.39 13.70
N TYR A 187 16.53 3.91 14.47
CA TYR A 187 17.10 2.57 14.32
C TYR A 187 16.23 1.48 14.95
N ILE A 188 15.52 1.82 16.04
CA ILE A 188 14.51 0.93 16.65
C ILE A 188 13.33 0.76 15.70
N ALA A 189 12.83 1.84 15.10
CA ALA A 189 11.72 1.80 14.14
C ALA A 189 12.03 0.94 12.89
N ARG A 190 13.30 0.91 12.47
CA ARG A 190 13.80 0.06 11.38
C ARG A 190 14.06 -1.40 11.79
N GLY A 191 13.98 -1.73 13.08
CA GLY A 191 14.28 -3.06 13.61
C GLY A 191 15.78 -3.39 13.67
N GLN A 192 16.66 -2.39 13.60
CA GLN A 192 18.11 -2.57 13.68
C GLN A 192 18.61 -2.57 15.14
N MET A 193 17.87 -1.93 16.04
CA MET A 193 18.13 -1.91 17.48
C MET A 193 16.90 -2.36 18.27
N GLU A 194 17.13 -3.04 19.40
CA GLU A 194 16.10 -3.44 20.35
C GLU A 194 16.31 -2.72 21.69
N GLU A 195 15.25 -2.13 22.24
CA GLU A 195 15.26 -1.55 23.59
C GLU A 195 15.23 -2.66 24.64
N LEU A 196 16.20 -2.66 25.54
CA LEU A 196 16.23 -3.55 26.69
C LEU A 196 15.56 -2.85 27.88
N THR A 197 14.24 -2.97 27.98
CA THR A 197 13.51 -2.62 29.21
C THR A 197 13.80 -3.66 30.29
N GLY A 198 14.49 -3.24 31.35
CA GLY A 198 14.60 -3.95 32.61
C GLY A 198 13.49 -3.56 33.57
#